data_AF-A0A8I3P4Q5-F1
#
_entry.id   AF-A0A8I3P4Q5-F1
#
_cell.length_a   1.000
_cell.length_b   1.000
_cell.length_c   1.000
_cell.angle_alpha   90.00
_cell.angle_beta   90.00
_cell.angle_gamma   90.00
#
_symmetry.space_group_name_H-M   'P 1'
#
loop_
_entity.id
_entity.type
_entity.pdbx_description
1 polymer ?
#
loop_
_entity_poly.entity_id
_entity_poly.type
_entity_poly.pdbx_seq_one_letter_code
_entity_poly.pdbx_strand_id
1 'polypeptide(L)'
;MNAVFSLPRWRRRLWLWLWRRRRNPPRTSLAPAPLGAEAAAGRGPWGLRTEVEAAGPPLEPGDFVQLPVPIIQQLSHWDCGLACSKMVLRYLGQVDDNEFESALRELQLTRNIWTIDLAYLMRHFGVRHRFCTQTLGVDKGYKNQSFYRKHFDTEETRVNQLFAQAKACKVLVEKCTVSVSPLTHEAS
;
A
#
# COMPACT_ATOMS: atom_id res chain seq x y z
N MET A 1 -0.98 3.14 13.94
CA MET A 1 0.42 3.52 13.58
C MET A 1 0.43 3.91 12.11
N ASN A 2 0.87 5.13 11.76
CA ASN A 2 0.73 5.74 10.44
C ASN A 2 2.08 5.81 9.72
N ALA A 3 2.12 5.45 8.43
CA ALA A 3 3.31 5.61 7.58
C ALA A 3 3.40 7.05 7.03
N VAL A 4 4.57 7.68 7.14
CA VAL A 4 4.82 9.09 6.78
C VAL A 4 5.68 9.15 5.51
N PHE A 5 5.25 9.88 4.49
CA PHE A 5 6.05 10.16 3.28
C PHE A 5 5.86 11.61 2.82
N SER A 6 6.95 12.25 2.34
CA SER A 6 7.01 13.69 2.01
C SER A 6 6.94 13.98 0.50
N LEU A 7 6.10 14.94 0.08
CA LEU A 7 6.00 15.45 -1.30
C LEU A 7 5.76 16.98 -1.34
N PRO A 8 6.36 17.74 -2.29
CA PRO A 8 6.24 19.21 -2.39
C PRO A 8 4.84 19.77 -2.73
N ARG A 9 4.56 20.99 -2.26
CA ARG A 9 3.26 21.71 -2.26
C ARG A 9 2.59 21.91 -3.64
N TRP A 10 3.34 22.11 -4.72
CA TRP A 10 2.78 22.29 -6.07
C TRP A 10 2.29 20.96 -6.70
N ARG A 11 2.93 19.84 -6.36
CA ARG A 11 2.49 18.50 -6.78
C ARG A 11 1.15 18.14 -6.14
N ARG A 12 0.86 18.62 -4.93
CA ARG A 12 -0.42 18.41 -4.21
C ARG A 12 -1.61 19.02 -4.95
N ARG A 13 -1.48 20.24 -5.48
CA ARG A 13 -2.58 20.95 -6.18
C ARG A 13 -2.88 20.34 -7.54
N LEU A 14 -1.85 19.98 -8.30
CA LEU A 14 -2.01 19.32 -9.59
C LEU A 14 -2.60 17.90 -9.43
N TRP A 15 -2.18 17.17 -8.38
CA TRP A 15 -2.70 15.84 -8.09
C TRP A 15 -4.17 15.88 -7.66
N LEU A 16 -4.57 16.81 -6.79
CA LEU A 16 -5.97 17.01 -6.40
C LEU A 16 -6.85 17.44 -7.58
N TRP A 17 -6.36 18.31 -8.46
CA TRP A 17 -7.10 18.73 -9.66
C TRP A 17 -7.28 17.59 -10.67
N LEU A 18 -6.21 16.83 -10.95
CA LEU A 18 -6.27 15.65 -11.84
C LEU A 18 -7.17 14.54 -11.26
N TRP A 19 -7.11 14.32 -9.94
CA TRP A 19 -7.98 13.38 -9.24
C TRP A 19 -9.45 13.79 -9.31
N ARG A 20 -9.76 15.08 -9.11
CA ARG A 20 -11.13 15.61 -9.19
C ARG A 20 -11.69 15.54 -10.62
N ARG A 21 -10.86 15.81 -11.63
CA ARG A 21 -11.24 15.70 -13.05
C ARG A 21 -11.49 14.26 -13.50
N ARG A 22 -10.81 13.28 -12.89
CA ARG A 22 -10.99 11.85 -13.17
C ARG A 22 -12.24 11.25 -12.49
N ARG A 23 -12.70 11.82 -11.37
CA ARG A 23 -13.89 11.38 -10.63
C ARG A 23 -15.24 11.85 -11.21
N ASN A 24 -15.29 13.01 -11.87
CA ASN A 24 -16.53 13.57 -12.42
C ASN A 24 -16.37 13.88 -13.91
N PRO A 25 -16.47 12.88 -14.80
CA PRO A 25 -16.78 13.16 -16.21
C PRO A 25 -18.20 13.77 -16.28
N PRO A 26 -18.44 14.78 -17.14
CA PRO A 26 -19.80 15.31 -17.30
C PRO A 26 -20.73 14.19 -17.78
N ARG A 27 -21.68 13.77 -16.92
CA ARG A 27 -22.71 12.80 -17.27
C ARG A 27 -23.94 13.54 -17.78
N THR A 28 -24.32 13.22 -19.00
CA THR A 28 -25.64 13.43 -19.60
C THR A 28 -26.69 12.72 -18.74
N SER A 29 -27.76 13.45 -18.43
CA SER A 29 -28.85 13.06 -17.53
C SER A 29 -29.67 11.87 -18.04
N LEU A 30 -30.07 10.99 -17.14
CA LEU A 30 -31.45 10.47 -17.03
C LEU A 30 -31.62 9.83 -15.64
N ALA A 31 -32.66 10.24 -14.90
CA ALA A 31 -33.05 9.71 -13.57
C ALA A 31 -33.97 8.47 -13.71
N PRO A 32 -34.24 7.68 -12.65
CA PRO A 32 -35.27 8.06 -11.66
C PRO A 32 -35.11 7.60 -10.18
N ALA A 33 -35.79 8.37 -9.30
CA ALA A 33 -36.63 8.12 -8.09
C ALA A 33 -36.48 6.90 -7.11
N PRO A 34 -36.96 7.03 -5.85
CA PRO A 34 -36.34 6.47 -4.63
C PRO A 34 -37.14 5.36 -3.90
N LEU A 35 -36.53 4.71 -2.91
CA LEU A 35 -37.22 3.88 -1.90
C LEU A 35 -36.66 4.04 -0.48
N GLY A 36 -37.55 4.41 0.45
CA GLY A 36 -37.78 3.75 1.76
C GLY A 36 -36.77 3.96 2.90
N ALA A 37 -37.24 4.58 3.99
CA ALA A 37 -36.55 4.72 5.28
C ALA A 37 -37.28 3.98 6.42
N GLU A 38 -36.49 3.50 7.39
CA GLU A 38 -36.71 3.10 8.81
C GLU A 38 -36.00 1.75 9.11
N ALA A 39 -35.40 1.45 10.27
CA ALA A 39 -35.76 1.76 11.65
C ALA A 39 -34.54 1.78 12.62
N ALA A 40 -34.83 2.11 13.88
CA ALA A 40 -33.90 2.42 14.97
C ALA A 40 -33.52 1.23 15.91
N ALA A 41 -32.55 1.56 16.78
CA ALA A 41 -32.34 1.10 18.17
C ALA A 41 -31.52 -0.18 18.48
N GLY A 42 -30.61 -0.04 19.45
CA GLY A 42 -29.95 -1.14 20.15
C GLY A 42 -28.71 -0.74 20.95
N ARG A 43 -28.90 -0.15 22.14
CA ARG A 43 -27.83 -0.02 23.14
C ARG A 43 -27.61 -1.38 23.80
N GLY A 44 -26.37 -1.83 23.84
CA GLY A 44 -25.92 -2.98 24.63
C GLY A 44 -24.69 -2.60 25.45
N PRO A 45 -24.62 -2.98 26.74
CA PRO A 45 -23.55 -2.59 27.65
C PRO A 45 -22.36 -3.55 27.46
N TRP A 46 -21.14 -3.07 27.68
CA TRP A 46 -20.07 -3.71 28.47
C TRP A 46 -18.75 -2.95 28.29
N GLY A 47 -18.29 -2.38 29.42
CA GLY A 47 -16.88 -2.41 29.80
C GLY A 47 -15.94 -1.46 29.09
N LEU A 48 -15.88 -0.23 29.59
CA LEU A 48 -14.74 0.69 29.44
C LEU A 48 -13.44 -0.03 29.87
N ARG A 49 -12.48 -0.18 28.96
CA ARG A 49 -11.07 -0.41 29.32
C ARG A 49 -10.28 0.79 28.83
N THR A 50 -9.78 1.54 29.79
CA THR A 50 -8.95 2.74 29.63
C THR A 50 -7.71 2.43 28.79
N GLU A 51 -7.62 3.05 27.60
CA GLU A 51 -6.36 3.13 26.86
C GLU A 51 -5.50 4.22 27.49
N VAL A 52 -4.30 3.84 27.92
CA VAL A 52 -3.29 4.77 28.41
C VAL A 52 -2.58 5.32 27.17
N GLU A 53 -2.91 6.56 26.83
CA GLU A 53 -2.36 7.31 25.70
C GLU A 53 -0.90 7.68 26.01
N ALA A 54 0.05 6.91 25.48
CA ALA A 54 1.45 7.30 25.43
C ALA A 54 1.64 8.31 24.28
N ALA A 55 1.21 9.55 24.50
CA ALA A 55 1.45 10.66 23.59
C ALA A 55 2.95 11.01 23.61
N GLY A 56 3.65 10.64 22.54
CA GLY A 56 4.96 11.23 22.23
C GLY A 56 4.84 12.74 22.01
N PRO A 57 5.95 13.49 22.06
CA PRO A 57 5.92 14.95 21.99
C PRO A 57 5.28 15.44 20.68
N PRO A 58 4.53 16.57 20.71
CA PRO A 58 3.93 17.16 19.51
C PRO A 58 5.00 17.54 18.49
N LEU A 59 4.85 17.07 17.25
CA LEU A 59 5.74 17.43 16.14
C LEU A 59 5.30 18.76 15.53
N GLU A 60 6.26 19.64 15.23
CA GLU A 60 6.03 21.00 14.71
C GLU A 60 5.11 21.01 13.44
N PRO A 61 4.15 21.96 13.36
CA PRO A 61 3.19 22.03 12.26
C PRO A 61 3.83 22.63 10.99
N GLY A 62 4.53 21.79 10.21
CA GLY A 62 5.27 22.23 9.02
C GLY A 62 5.08 21.42 7.74
N ASP A 63 5.33 20.11 7.75
CA ASP A 63 5.63 19.39 6.49
C ASP A 63 4.84 18.10 6.23
N PHE A 64 3.92 17.74 7.12
CA PHE A 64 3.21 16.47 7.06
C PHE A 64 1.81 16.64 6.51
N VAL A 65 1.37 15.66 5.72
CA VAL A 65 -0.05 15.55 5.36
C VAL A 65 -0.53 14.18 5.73
N GLN A 66 -1.55 14.17 6.57
CA GLN A 66 -2.26 12.97 6.94
C GLN A 66 -3.26 12.64 5.84
N LEU A 67 -3.05 11.49 5.20
CA LEU A 67 -4.00 10.96 4.24
C LEU A 67 -5.03 10.11 5.01
N PRO A 68 -6.34 10.27 4.76
CA PRO A 68 -7.38 9.44 5.36
C PRO A 68 -7.39 8.05 4.71
N VAL A 69 -6.32 7.28 4.92
CA VAL A 69 -6.18 5.92 4.41
C VAL A 69 -6.98 4.99 5.33
N PRO A 70 -7.86 4.13 4.80
CA PRO A 70 -8.60 3.18 5.63
C PRO A 70 -7.64 2.18 6.26
N ILE A 71 -7.89 1.82 7.51
CA ILE A 71 -7.12 0.79 8.21
C ILE A 71 -7.71 -0.58 7.86
N ILE A 72 -6.90 -1.44 7.27
CA ILE A 72 -7.26 -2.83 6.97
C ILE A 72 -6.29 -3.72 7.74
N GLN A 73 -6.83 -4.57 8.59
CA GLN A 73 -6.05 -5.55 9.34
C GLN A 73 -5.60 -6.67 8.41
N GLN A 74 -4.32 -7.06 8.53
CA GLN A 74 -3.83 -8.31 7.93
C GLN A 74 -4.56 -9.51 8.58
N LEU A 75 -4.79 -10.56 7.81
CA LEU A 75 -5.52 -11.74 8.28
C LEU A 75 -4.60 -12.89 8.69
N SER A 76 -3.31 -12.82 8.33
CA SER A 76 -2.30 -13.79 8.67
C SER A 76 -0.95 -13.12 8.90
N HIS A 77 0.10 -13.89 9.14
CA HIS A 77 1.45 -13.34 9.37
C HIS A 77 2.19 -13.02 8.06
N TRP A 78 1.67 -13.45 6.91
CA TRP A 78 2.34 -13.36 5.60
C TRP A 78 1.74 -12.28 4.68
N ASP A 79 0.54 -11.79 4.95
CA ASP A 79 -0.24 -10.93 4.04
C ASP A 79 -0.15 -9.43 4.37
N CYS A 80 0.74 -9.01 5.27
CA CYS A 80 0.88 -7.60 5.66
C CYS A 80 1.10 -6.67 4.45
N GLY A 81 1.92 -7.10 3.47
CA GLY A 81 2.14 -6.35 2.23
C GLY A 81 0.89 -6.23 1.35
N LEU A 82 0.05 -7.27 1.33
CA LEU A 82 -1.24 -7.24 0.62
C LEU A 82 -2.23 -6.32 1.31
N ALA A 83 -2.34 -6.40 2.64
CA ALA A 83 -3.16 -5.50 3.44
C ALA A 83 -2.75 -4.03 3.22
N CYS A 84 -1.45 -3.73 3.29
CA CYS A 84 -0.92 -2.39 3.00
C CYS A 84 -1.26 -1.92 1.57
N SER A 85 -1.10 -2.77 0.57
CA SER A 85 -1.43 -2.43 -0.82
C SER A 85 -2.92 -2.16 -0.99
N LYS A 86 -3.78 -2.98 -0.36
CA LYS A 86 -5.23 -2.81 -0.36
C LYS A 86 -5.66 -1.50 0.28
N MET A 87 -5.03 -1.10 1.40
CA MET A 87 -5.27 0.21 2.04
C MET A 87 -5.00 1.36 1.06
N VAL A 88 -3.87 1.32 0.35
CA VAL A 88 -3.51 2.34 -0.65
C VAL A 88 -4.51 2.35 -1.82
N LEU A 89 -4.87 1.19 -2.36
CA LEU A 89 -5.80 1.09 -3.48
C LEU A 89 -7.21 1.58 -3.11
N ARG A 90 -7.69 1.26 -1.91
CA ARG A 90 -8.96 1.76 -1.36
C ARG A 90 -8.94 3.26 -1.17
N TYR A 91 -7.84 3.81 -0.65
CA TYR A 91 -7.64 5.26 -0.54
C TYR A 91 -7.72 5.95 -1.90
N LEU A 92 -7.14 5.36 -2.95
CA LEU A 92 -7.20 5.88 -4.31
C LEU A 92 -8.58 5.69 -4.99
N GLY A 93 -9.48 4.92 -4.38
CA GLY A 93 -10.80 4.59 -4.93
C GLY A 93 -10.73 3.69 -6.16
N GLN A 94 -9.76 2.77 -6.19
CA GLN A 94 -9.44 1.96 -7.37
C GLN A 94 -9.81 0.47 -7.25
N VAL A 95 -10.33 0.01 -6.10
CA VAL A 95 -10.55 -1.42 -5.89
C VAL A 95 -11.67 -1.72 -4.91
N ASP A 96 -12.48 -2.73 -5.20
CA ASP A 96 -13.30 -3.45 -4.21
C ASP A 96 -12.67 -4.79 -3.77
N ASP A 97 -13.37 -5.61 -2.98
CA ASP A 97 -12.79 -6.87 -2.51
C ASP A 97 -12.71 -7.94 -3.61
N ASN A 98 -13.69 -7.99 -4.51
CA ASN A 98 -13.74 -9.00 -5.57
C ASN A 98 -12.69 -8.72 -6.65
N GLU A 99 -12.51 -7.45 -7.02
CA GLU A 99 -11.47 -7.00 -7.94
C GLU A 99 -10.08 -7.29 -7.36
N PHE A 100 -9.86 -7.02 -6.07
CA PHE A 100 -8.58 -7.29 -5.41
C PHE A 100 -8.25 -8.78 -5.45
N GLU A 101 -9.17 -9.65 -5.01
CA GLU A 101 -8.98 -11.10 -5.02
C GLU A 101 -8.79 -11.66 -6.45
N SER A 102 -9.43 -11.06 -7.45
CA SER A 102 -9.26 -11.46 -8.85
C SER A 102 -7.87 -11.10 -9.35
N ALA A 103 -7.36 -9.91 -9.04
CA ALA A 103 -5.99 -9.52 -9.36
C ALA A 103 -4.94 -10.42 -8.68
N LEU A 104 -5.17 -10.85 -7.43
CA LEU A 104 -4.28 -11.80 -6.75
C LEU A 104 -4.19 -13.14 -7.52
N ARG A 105 -5.32 -13.65 -8.03
CA ARG A 105 -5.37 -14.88 -8.82
C ARG A 105 -4.72 -14.71 -10.19
N GLU A 106 -5.02 -13.62 -10.91
CA GLU A 106 -4.48 -13.36 -12.24
C GLU A 106 -2.96 -13.16 -12.23
N LEU A 107 -2.44 -12.50 -11.21
CA LEU A 107 -1.00 -12.32 -10.99
C LEU A 107 -0.34 -13.54 -10.33
N GLN A 108 -1.13 -14.58 -10.01
CA GLN A 108 -0.67 -15.82 -9.36
C GLN A 108 0.12 -15.57 -8.07
N LEU A 109 -0.35 -14.60 -7.26
CA LEU A 109 0.31 -14.25 -6.01
C LEU A 109 0.12 -15.37 -4.98
N THR A 110 1.22 -15.82 -4.37
CA THR A 110 1.24 -16.91 -3.38
C THR A 110 1.40 -16.36 -1.97
N ARG A 111 1.55 -17.24 -0.97
CA ARG A 111 1.86 -16.82 0.40
C ARG A 111 3.29 -16.28 0.58
N ASN A 112 4.16 -16.47 -0.42
CA ASN A 112 5.51 -15.94 -0.45
C ASN A 112 5.54 -14.62 -1.25
N ILE A 113 4.95 -13.57 -0.69
CA ILE A 113 4.88 -12.27 -1.35
C ILE A 113 6.21 -11.54 -1.23
N TRP A 114 6.74 -11.07 -2.37
CA TRP A 114 7.88 -10.18 -2.44
C TRP A 114 7.45 -8.76 -2.78
N THR A 115 8.29 -7.77 -2.48
CA THR A 115 7.96 -6.37 -2.78
C THR A 115 7.73 -6.11 -4.28
N ILE A 116 8.39 -6.87 -5.17
CA ILE A 116 8.14 -6.78 -6.60
C ILE A 116 6.74 -7.27 -6.98
N ASP A 117 6.20 -8.28 -6.29
CA ASP A 117 4.83 -8.76 -6.51
C ASP A 117 3.82 -7.64 -6.25
N LEU A 118 4.06 -6.88 -5.17
CA LEU A 118 3.25 -5.70 -4.84
C LEU A 118 3.37 -4.61 -5.90
N ALA A 119 4.56 -4.38 -6.47
CA ALA A 119 4.72 -3.42 -7.57
C ALA A 119 3.90 -3.83 -8.81
N TYR A 120 3.89 -5.12 -9.15
CA TYR A 120 3.03 -5.66 -10.21
C TYR A 120 1.54 -5.51 -9.89
N LEU A 121 1.13 -5.77 -8.65
CA LEU A 121 -0.24 -5.54 -8.17
C LEU A 121 -0.65 -4.07 -8.32
N MET A 122 0.19 -3.13 -7.87
CA MET A 122 -0.07 -1.71 -8.02
C MET A 122 -0.14 -1.31 -9.50
N ARG A 123 0.70 -1.90 -10.35
CA ARG A 123 0.68 -1.66 -11.81
C ARG A 123 -0.60 -2.18 -12.45
N HIS A 124 -1.10 -3.34 -12.02
CA HIS A 124 -2.32 -3.97 -12.51
C HIS A 124 -3.53 -3.04 -12.34
N PHE A 125 -3.67 -2.39 -11.18
CA PHE A 125 -4.68 -1.36 -10.93
C PHE A 125 -4.37 0.02 -11.54
N GLY A 126 -3.31 0.12 -12.35
CA GLY A 126 -2.92 1.36 -13.03
C GLY A 126 -2.34 2.43 -12.10
N VAL A 127 -1.91 2.07 -10.89
CA VAL A 127 -1.22 2.99 -9.97
C VAL A 127 0.17 3.28 -10.54
N ARG A 128 0.44 4.55 -10.80
CA ARG A 128 1.80 5.01 -11.13
C ARG A 128 2.65 5.01 -9.88
N HIS A 129 3.71 4.23 -9.89
CA HIS A 129 4.64 4.09 -8.78
C HIS A 129 6.07 3.87 -9.30
N ARG A 130 7.03 3.91 -8.39
CA ARG A 130 8.43 3.63 -8.64
C ARG A 130 8.94 2.71 -7.56
N PHE A 131 9.36 1.51 -7.93
CA PHE A 131 9.89 0.52 -7.01
C PHE A 131 11.41 0.71 -6.89
N CYS A 132 11.87 1.18 -5.74
CA CYS A 132 13.29 1.34 -5.43
C CYS A 132 13.77 0.15 -4.62
N THR A 133 14.88 -0.48 -5.01
CA THR A 133 15.47 -1.63 -4.31
C THR A 133 16.99 -1.56 -4.29
N GLN A 134 17.62 -2.15 -3.26
CA GLN A 134 19.07 -2.28 -3.21
C GLN A 134 19.58 -3.39 -4.13
N THR A 135 18.78 -4.45 -4.31
CA THR A 135 19.12 -5.62 -5.13
C THR A 135 18.05 -5.80 -6.21
N LEU A 136 18.50 -5.96 -7.46
CA LEU A 136 17.64 -6.34 -8.58
C LEU A 136 17.62 -7.87 -8.65
N GLY A 137 16.52 -8.48 -8.23
CA GLY A 137 16.42 -9.92 -8.05
C GLY A 137 16.50 -10.35 -6.59
N VAL A 138 16.71 -11.66 -6.39
CA VAL A 138 16.90 -12.25 -5.07
C VAL A 138 18.37 -12.18 -4.67
N ASP A 139 18.62 -11.75 -3.44
CA ASP A 139 19.94 -11.83 -2.84
C ASP A 139 20.18 -13.25 -2.28
N LYS A 140 21.14 -13.96 -2.89
CA LYS A 140 21.55 -15.32 -2.52
C LYS A 140 22.06 -15.44 -1.08
N GLY A 141 22.53 -14.34 -0.47
CA GLY A 141 22.96 -14.32 0.93
C GLY A 141 21.85 -14.73 1.91
N TYR A 142 20.58 -14.61 1.52
CA TYR A 142 19.43 -14.95 2.35
C TYR A 142 19.04 -16.44 2.30
N LYS A 143 19.69 -17.25 1.46
CA LYS A 143 19.36 -18.67 1.25
C LYS A 143 19.33 -19.50 2.54
N ASN A 144 20.21 -19.18 3.48
CA ASN A 144 20.35 -19.91 4.73
C ASN A 144 19.43 -19.41 5.85
N GLN A 145 18.68 -18.33 5.65
CA GLN A 145 17.72 -17.85 6.64
C GLN A 145 16.50 -18.77 6.69
N SER A 146 16.08 -19.13 7.91
CA SER A 146 15.00 -20.10 8.16
C SER A 146 13.70 -19.74 7.45
N PHE A 147 13.41 -18.45 7.33
CA PHE A 147 12.23 -17.92 6.63
C PHE A 147 12.21 -18.28 5.14
N TYR A 148 13.34 -18.18 4.44
CA TYR A 148 13.39 -18.40 2.98
C TYR A 148 13.76 -19.83 2.57
N ARG A 149 14.34 -20.61 3.49
CA ARG A 149 14.98 -21.91 3.21
C ARG A 149 14.10 -22.94 2.49
N LYS A 150 12.79 -23.00 2.78
CA LYS A 150 11.89 -24.04 2.24
C LYS A 150 11.58 -23.88 0.75
N HIS A 151 11.54 -22.65 0.25
CA HIS A 151 11.10 -22.34 -1.12
C HIS A 151 12.10 -21.47 -1.89
N PHE A 152 13.34 -21.34 -1.40
CA PHE A 152 14.30 -20.38 -1.91
C PHE A 152 14.54 -20.49 -3.42
N ASP A 153 14.85 -21.69 -3.92
CA ASP A 153 15.26 -21.86 -5.32
C ASP A 153 14.09 -21.60 -6.30
N THR A 154 12.86 -21.99 -5.91
CA THR A 154 11.64 -21.70 -6.68
C THR A 154 11.32 -20.20 -6.68
N GLU A 155 11.37 -19.55 -5.51
CA GLU A 155 11.12 -18.12 -5.37
C GLU A 155 12.20 -17.28 -6.05
N GLU A 156 13.47 -17.70 -5.99
CA GLU A 156 14.59 -17.06 -6.68
C GLU A 156 14.32 -16.99 -8.18
N THR A 157 13.99 -18.12 -8.80
CA THR A 157 13.73 -18.18 -10.24
C THR A 157 12.56 -17.27 -10.62
N ARG A 158 11.45 -17.36 -9.88
CA ARG A 158 10.24 -16.57 -10.12
C ARG A 158 10.48 -15.07 -9.98
N VAL A 159 11.09 -14.66 -8.87
CA VAL A 159 11.35 -13.25 -8.57
C VAL A 159 12.34 -12.65 -9.58
N ASN A 160 13.40 -13.37 -9.93
CA ASN A 160 14.35 -12.92 -10.95
C ASN A 160 13.67 -12.73 -12.32
N GLN A 161 12.72 -13.60 -12.69
CA GLN A 161 11.92 -13.42 -13.91
C GLN A 161 11.05 -12.16 -13.85
N LEU A 162 10.42 -11.86 -12.70
CA LEU A 162 9.66 -10.62 -12.52
C LEU A 162 10.55 -9.38 -12.70
N PHE A 163 11.76 -9.38 -12.14
CA PHE A 163 12.70 -8.28 -12.36
C PHE A 163 13.10 -8.14 -13.83
N ALA A 164 13.36 -9.26 -14.52
CA ALA A 164 13.70 -9.26 -15.94
C ALA A 164 12.56 -8.72 -16.82
N GLN A 165 11.31 -9.03 -16.48
CA GLN A 165 10.12 -8.63 -17.24
C GLN A 165 9.56 -7.26 -16.86
N ALA A 166 10.00 -6.67 -15.74
CA ALA A 166 9.41 -5.45 -15.16
C ALA A 166 9.23 -4.32 -16.18
N LYS A 167 10.26 -4.06 -17.00
CA LYS A 167 10.21 -3.02 -18.04
C LYS A 167 9.13 -3.30 -19.09
N ALA A 168 9.00 -4.54 -19.56
CA ALA A 168 7.99 -4.94 -20.53
C ALA A 168 6.57 -4.84 -19.93
N CYS A 169 6.44 -5.16 -18.64
CA CYS A 169 5.19 -5.05 -17.89
C CYS A 169 4.88 -3.61 -17.42
N LYS A 170 5.74 -2.63 -17.76
CA LYS A 170 5.63 -1.21 -17.36
C LYS A 170 5.67 -1.02 -15.83
N VAL A 171 6.38 -1.90 -15.13
CA VAL A 171 6.74 -1.75 -13.71
C VAL A 171 8.09 -1.05 -13.66
N LEU A 172 8.12 0.17 -13.10
CA LEU A 172 9.35 0.97 -13.02
C LEU A 172 10.16 0.55 -11.80
N VAL A 173 11.27 -0.14 -12.04
CA VAL A 173 12.19 -0.61 -11.00
C VAL A 173 13.50 0.14 -11.13
N GLU A 174 13.98 0.69 -10.02
CA GLU A 174 15.25 1.39 -9.92
C GLU A 174 16.09 0.80 -8.80
N LYS A 175 17.39 0.62 -9.08
CA LYS A 175 18.35 0.30 -8.04
C LYS A 175 18.69 1.58 -7.29
N CYS A 176 18.33 1.65 -6.01
CA CYS A 176 18.54 2.83 -5.18
C CYS A 176 19.09 2.41 -3.82
N THR A 177 20.06 3.16 -3.32
CA THR A 177 20.51 3.10 -1.94
C THR A 177 20.25 4.46 -1.30
N VAL A 178 19.75 4.44 -0.07
CA VAL A 178 19.69 5.64 0.77
C VAL A 178 20.78 5.51 1.81
N SER A 179 21.73 6.44 1.81
CA SER A 179 22.72 6.53 2.86
C SER A 179 22.01 6.95 4.14
N VAL A 180 22.09 6.11 5.18
CA VAL A 180 21.74 6.52 6.53
C VAL A 180 22.88 7.43 7.00
N SER A 181 22.78 8.74 6.77
CA SER A 181 23.60 9.68 7.51
C SER A 181 23.33 9.45 9.01
N PRO A 182 24.35 9.48 9.89
CA PRO A 182 24.21 8.98 11.24
C PRO A 182 23.17 9.79 12.02
N LEU A 183 22.24 9.07 12.66
CA LEU A 183 21.35 9.58 13.71
C LEU A 183 22.19 9.86 14.98
N THR A 184 23.18 10.74 14.88
CA THR A 184 23.99 11.20 16.01
C THR A 184 23.82 12.69 16.20
N HIS A 185 22.91 13.07 17.10
CA HIS A 185 23.07 14.19 18.01
C HIS A 185 22.66 13.64 19.38
N GLU A 186 23.64 13.32 20.24
CA GLU A 186 24.14 14.23 21.28
C GLU A 186 23.04 14.56 22.29
N ALA A 187 22.86 13.65 23.24
CA ALA A 187 22.50 14.04 24.61
C ALA A 187 23.82 14.12 25.38
N SER A 188 24.34 15.33 25.53
CA SER A 188 25.20 15.69 26.67
C SER A 188 24.33 15.80 27.92
#